data_AF-A0A6G0JHH3-F1
#
_entry.id   AF-A0A6G0JHH3-F1
#
_cell.length_a   1.000
_cell.length_b   1.000
_cell.length_c   1.000
_cell.angle_alpha   90.00
_cell.angle_beta   90.00
_cell.angle_gamma   90.00
#
_symmetry.space_group_name_H-M   'P 1'
#
loop_
_entity.id
_entity.type
_entity.pdbx_description
1 polymer ?
#
loop_
_entity_poly.entity_id
_entity_poly.type
_entity_poly.pdbx_seq_one_letter_code
_entity_poly.pdbx_strand_id
1 'polypeptide(L)'
;MAEGRRRNFTDEEDLALLRQALGVRPFLQPRGGILAKWDELAATLVADASFPHDNLSGKTASGRFDKLVKAHREQSAEAATLSDDYAARTAAAKDTEQRKREREEVASLAATRLAMETLRESTEDSSPPKKRKETKLKELLLSIKKGAGRQQGGSRGAGGAACSRAQGRSRGGSSSASRSKRAHVEARWCSDE
;
A
#
# COMPACT_ATOMS: atom_id res chain seq x y z
N MET A 1 55.94 20.62 -21.37
CA MET A 1 54.61 20.89 -21.96
C MET A 1 53.64 19.86 -21.39
N ALA A 2 52.92 20.20 -20.33
CA ALA A 2 52.08 19.23 -19.61
C ALA A 2 50.73 19.04 -20.32
N GLU A 3 50.65 17.91 -21.03
CA GLU A 3 49.48 17.05 -21.29
C GLU A 3 48.08 17.66 -21.18
N GLY A 4 47.46 17.83 -22.35
CA GLY A 4 46.02 18.05 -22.53
C GLY A 4 45.20 16.81 -22.18
N ARG A 5 45.16 16.44 -20.90
CA ARG A 5 44.13 15.55 -20.37
C ARG A 5 42.87 16.39 -20.23
N ARG A 6 41.83 16.13 -21.03
CA ARG A 6 40.50 16.75 -20.85
C ARG A 6 40.09 16.55 -19.39
N ARG A 7 40.20 17.60 -18.58
CA ARG A 7 39.72 17.59 -17.19
C ARG A 7 38.20 17.58 -17.26
N ASN A 8 37.59 16.55 -16.71
CA ASN A 8 36.14 16.50 -16.58
C ASN A 8 35.72 17.39 -15.42
N PHE A 9 34.51 17.95 -15.51
CA PHE A 9 33.89 18.67 -14.40
C PHE A 9 33.58 17.71 -13.25
N THR A 10 33.96 18.13 -12.05
CA THR A 10 33.66 17.53 -10.77
C THR A 10 32.35 18.09 -10.20
N ASP A 11 31.80 17.42 -9.19
CA ASP A 11 30.54 17.84 -8.57
C ASP A 11 30.69 19.20 -7.86
N GLU A 12 31.85 19.46 -7.25
CA GLU A 12 32.17 20.75 -6.63
C GLU A 12 32.21 21.89 -7.64
N GLU A 13 32.76 21.64 -8.83
CA GLU A 13 32.80 22.61 -9.93
C GLU A 13 31.40 22.87 -10.49
N ASP A 14 30.59 21.83 -10.64
CA ASP A 14 29.20 21.96 -11.05
C ASP A 14 28.39 22.76 -10.03
N LEU A 15 28.62 22.55 -8.74
CA LEU A 15 28.00 23.35 -7.67
C LEU A 15 28.43 24.82 -7.73
N ALA A 16 29.71 25.11 -7.94
CA ALA A 16 30.21 26.47 -8.11
C ALA A 16 29.57 27.16 -9.34
N LEU A 17 29.53 26.44 -10.47
CA LEU A 17 28.88 26.89 -11.71
C LEU A 17 27.40 27.20 -11.49
N LEU A 18 26.65 26.30 -10.84
CA LEU A 18 25.23 26.48 -10.58
C LEU A 18 24.96 27.66 -9.64
N ARG A 19 25.74 27.79 -8.55
CA ARG A 19 25.63 28.92 -7.61
C ARG A 19 25.84 30.25 -8.30
N GLN A 20 26.90 30.35 -9.12
CA GLN A 20 27.20 31.58 -9.85
C GLN A 20 26.15 31.87 -10.93
N ALA A 21 25.67 30.84 -11.64
CA ALA A 21 24.63 30.97 -12.65
C ALA A 21 23.29 31.45 -12.06
N LEU A 22 22.96 31.09 -10.83
CA LEU A 22 21.77 31.59 -10.13
C LEU A 22 21.86 33.09 -9.79
N GLY A 23 23.06 33.58 -9.49
CA GLY A 23 23.31 35.00 -9.21
C GLY A 23 23.31 35.85 -10.47
N VAL A 24 24.09 35.46 -11.49
CA VAL A 24 24.28 36.23 -12.74
C VAL A 24 23.11 36.06 -13.71
N ARG A 25 22.43 34.91 -13.68
CA ARG A 25 21.31 34.54 -14.55
C ARG A 25 21.58 34.79 -16.05
N PRO A 26 22.66 34.20 -16.60
CA PRO A 26 23.05 34.40 -18.00
C PRO A 26 21.98 33.92 -18.99
N PHE A 27 21.13 32.97 -18.58
CA PHE A 27 20.03 32.41 -19.37
C PHE A 27 18.80 33.34 -19.50
N LEU A 28 18.72 34.45 -18.77
CA LEU A 28 17.63 35.43 -18.90
C LEU A 28 17.96 36.59 -19.86
N GLN A 29 19.13 36.54 -20.49
CA GLN A 29 19.63 37.65 -21.29
C GLN A 29 18.90 37.76 -22.64
N PRO A 30 18.75 38.99 -23.17
CA PRO A 30 18.20 39.20 -24.50
C PRO A 30 18.99 38.45 -25.58
N ARG A 31 18.31 38.10 -26.67
CA ARG A 31 18.88 37.36 -27.79
C ARG A 31 20.13 38.09 -28.32
N GLY A 32 21.28 37.41 -28.29
CA GLY A 32 22.58 37.96 -28.71
C GLY A 32 23.52 38.35 -27.57
N GLY A 33 23.03 38.52 -26.33
CA GLY A 33 23.86 38.84 -25.14
C GLY A 33 24.18 37.64 -24.24
N ILE A 34 23.55 36.49 -24.49
CA ILE A 34 23.62 35.31 -23.63
C ILE A 34 25.07 34.81 -23.47
N LEU A 35 25.80 34.67 -24.58
CA LEU A 35 27.17 34.13 -24.54
C LEU A 35 28.15 35.06 -23.81
N ALA A 36 28.04 36.37 -24.02
CA ALA A 36 28.87 37.35 -23.32
C ALA A 36 28.69 37.29 -21.79
N LYS A 37 27.45 37.04 -21.33
CA LYS A 37 27.15 36.87 -19.91
C LYS A 37 27.65 35.53 -19.36
N TRP A 38 27.68 34.49 -20.18
CA TRP A 38 28.37 33.26 -19.83
C TRP A 38 29.90 33.42 -19.79
N ASP A 39 30.48 34.24 -20.66
CA ASP A 39 31.91 34.54 -20.64
C ASP A 39 32.30 35.38 -19.40
N GLU A 40 31.47 36.35 -19.02
CA GLU A 40 31.62 37.10 -17.76
C GLU A 40 31.55 36.16 -16.55
N LEU A 41 30.55 35.25 -16.52
CA LEU A 41 30.46 34.23 -15.48
C LEU A 41 31.70 33.34 -15.45
N ALA A 42 32.15 32.87 -16.60
CA ALA A 42 33.34 32.02 -16.68
C ALA A 42 34.59 32.75 -16.17
N ALA A 43 34.74 34.03 -16.50
CA ALA A 43 35.82 34.86 -15.98
C ALA A 43 35.75 35.03 -14.45
N THR A 44 34.55 35.19 -13.87
CA THR A 44 34.40 35.22 -12.40
C THR A 44 34.82 33.91 -11.74
N LEU A 45 34.44 32.77 -12.32
CA LEU A 45 34.84 31.46 -11.80
C LEU A 45 36.35 31.22 -11.94
N VAL A 46 36.96 31.62 -13.06
CA VAL A 46 38.42 31.50 -13.25
C VAL A 46 39.20 32.40 -12.30
N ALA A 47 38.64 33.56 -11.92
CA ALA A 47 39.25 34.46 -10.94
C ALA A 47 39.21 33.90 -9.50
N ASP A 48 38.24 33.03 -9.20
CA ASP A 48 38.12 32.37 -7.90
C ASP A 48 39.17 31.26 -7.76
N ALA A 49 40.10 31.42 -6.81
CA ALA A 49 41.16 30.42 -6.55
C ALA A 49 40.65 29.02 -6.16
N SER A 50 39.36 28.90 -5.84
CA SER A 50 38.69 27.62 -5.55
C SER A 50 38.31 26.83 -6.80
N PHE A 51 38.45 27.40 -8.00
CA PHE A 51 38.09 26.75 -9.26
C PHE A 51 39.37 26.33 -10.00
N PRO A 52 39.67 25.02 -10.09
CA PRO A 52 40.96 24.53 -10.60
C PRO A 52 41.08 24.53 -12.13
N HIS A 53 40.13 25.15 -12.83
CA HIS A 53 40.03 25.13 -14.28
C HIS A 53 40.31 26.52 -14.87
N ASP A 54 41.59 26.76 -15.19
CA ASP A 54 42.13 28.05 -15.61
C ASP A 54 41.59 28.59 -16.96
N ASN A 55 40.98 27.73 -17.78
CA ASN A 55 40.52 28.08 -19.14
C ASN A 55 39.04 27.76 -19.38
N LEU A 56 38.15 28.20 -18.49
CA LEU A 56 36.71 28.06 -18.71
C LEU A 56 36.23 29.13 -19.71
N SER A 57 35.55 28.70 -20.77
CA SER A 57 34.84 29.61 -21.69
C SER A 57 33.35 29.62 -21.36
N GLY A 58 32.64 30.69 -21.69
CA GLY A 58 31.19 30.77 -21.55
C GLY A 58 30.46 29.69 -22.34
N LYS A 59 31.01 29.28 -23.49
CA LYS A 59 30.46 28.16 -24.26
C LYS A 59 30.55 26.83 -23.50
N THR A 60 31.68 26.58 -22.84
CA THR A 60 31.86 25.37 -22.00
C THR A 60 30.94 25.42 -20.79
N ALA A 61 30.85 26.58 -20.12
CA ALA A 61 29.99 26.79 -18.96
C ALA A 61 28.50 26.59 -19.30
N SER A 62 28.01 27.22 -20.37
CA SER A 62 26.65 27.05 -20.87
C SER A 62 26.37 25.59 -21.23
N GLY A 63 27.27 24.94 -21.96
CA GLY A 63 27.10 23.54 -22.35
C GLY A 63 27.11 22.57 -21.16
N ARG A 64 27.86 22.87 -20.08
CA ARG A 64 27.82 22.09 -18.85
C ARG A 64 26.53 22.34 -18.08
N PHE A 65 26.11 23.59 -17.96
CA PHE A 65 24.85 23.97 -17.32
C PHE A 65 23.64 23.28 -17.98
N ASP A 66 23.55 23.29 -19.31
CA ASP A 66 22.45 22.66 -20.04
C ASP A 66 22.38 21.15 -19.80
N LYS A 67 23.55 20.48 -19.70
CA LYS A 67 23.62 19.05 -19.34
C LYS A 67 23.10 18.79 -17.93
N LEU A 68 23.47 19.64 -16.97
CA LEU A 68 23.00 19.53 -15.58
C LEU A 68 21.48 19.74 -15.49
N VAL A 69 20.95 20.76 -16.17
CA VAL A 69 19.51 21.03 -16.22
C VAL A 69 18.76 19.87 -16.86
N LYS A 70 19.29 19.28 -17.94
CA LYS A 70 18.68 18.13 -18.59
C LYS A 70 18.63 16.92 -17.66
N ALA A 71 19.75 16.56 -17.03
CA ALA A 71 19.82 15.45 -16.09
C ALA A 71 18.85 15.63 -14.91
N HIS A 72 18.76 16.86 -14.36
CA HIS A 72 17.81 17.17 -13.29
C HIS A 72 16.35 17.01 -13.73
N ARG A 73 16.00 17.42 -14.95
CA ARG A 73 14.64 17.27 -15.48
C ARG A 73 14.25 15.81 -15.66
N GLU A 74 15.19 14.98 -16.14
CA GLU A 74 14.98 13.54 -16.29
C GLU A 74 14.75 12.88 -14.91
N GLN A 75 15.62 13.17 -13.93
CA GLN A 75 15.45 12.66 -12.56
C GLN A 75 14.15 13.15 -11.89
N SER A 76 13.76 14.40 -12.13
CA SER A 76 12.52 14.95 -11.59
C SER A 76 11.28 14.28 -12.19
N ALA A 77 11.32 13.94 -13.49
CA ALA A 77 10.24 13.24 -14.15
C ALA A 77 10.10 11.80 -13.60
N GLU A 78 11.21 11.09 -13.40
CA GLU A 78 11.21 9.76 -12.78
C GLU A 78 10.73 9.79 -11.33
N ALA A 79 11.12 10.81 -10.55
CA ALA A 79 10.62 10.97 -9.19
C ALA A 79 9.11 11.24 -9.15
N ALA A 80 8.59 12.03 -10.10
CA ALA A 80 7.17 12.32 -10.20
C ALA A 80 6.34 11.06 -10.51
N THR A 81 6.80 10.22 -11.45
CA THR A 81 6.09 8.97 -11.78
C THR A 81 6.07 8.00 -10.60
N LEU A 82 7.18 7.85 -9.89
CA LEU A 82 7.25 7.01 -8.68
C LEU A 82 6.34 7.54 -7.56
N SER A 83 6.24 8.86 -7.42
CA SER A 83 5.35 9.49 -6.44
C SER A 83 3.88 9.23 -6.77
N ASP A 84 3.49 9.34 -8.04
CA ASP A 84 2.12 9.08 -8.49
C ASP A 84 1.73 7.60 -8.29
N ASP A 85 2.64 6.67 -8.60
CA ASP A 85 2.42 5.23 -8.37
C ASP A 85 2.22 4.92 -6.88
N TYR A 86 3.00 5.56 -6.01
CA TYR A 86 2.83 5.43 -4.56
C TYR A 86 1.46 5.97 -4.11
N ALA A 87 1.09 7.17 -4.57
CA ALA A 87 -0.21 7.78 -4.26
C ALA A 87 -1.37 6.88 -4.72
N ALA A 88 -1.32 6.36 -5.94
CA ALA A 88 -2.33 5.45 -6.48
C ALA A 88 -2.45 4.16 -5.65
N ARG A 89 -1.32 3.54 -5.26
CA ARG A 89 -1.31 2.34 -4.43
C ARG A 89 -1.91 2.59 -3.05
N THR A 90 -1.60 3.73 -2.43
CA THR A 90 -2.18 4.08 -1.12
C THR A 90 -3.67 4.38 -1.20
N ALA A 91 -4.14 5.01 -2.28
CA ALA A 91 -5.55 5.25 -2.52
C ALA A 91 -6.32 3.93 -2.74
N ALA A 92 -5.77 3.01 -3.53
CA ALA A 92 -6.37 1.70 -3.75
C ALA A 92 -6.49 0.89 -2.45
N ALA A 93 -5.45 0.90 -1.60
CA ALA A 93 -5.51 0.24 -0.29
C ALA A 93 -6.62 0.82 0.60
N LYS A 94 -6.76 2.15 0.63
CA LYS A 94 -7.81 2.84 1.38
C LYS A 94 -9.21 2.50 0.84
N ASP A 95 -9.40 2.49 -0.48
CA ASP A 95 -10.67 2.13 -1.12
C ASP A 95 -11.06 0.67 -0.81
N THR A 96 -10.10 -0.26 -0.84
CA THR A 96 -10.39 -1.67 -0.49
C THR A 96 -10.81 -1.84 0.97
N GLU A 97 -10.16 -1.13 1.90
CA GLU A 97 -10.53 -1.13 3.31
C GLU A 97 -11.90 -0.48 3.54
N GLN A 98 -12.19 0.61 2.83
CA GLN A 98 -13.48 1.28 2.92
C GLN A 98 -14.63 0.39 2.44
N ARG A 99 -14.48 -0.27 1.28
CA ARG A 99 -15.47 -1.22 0.77
C ARG A 99 -15.72 -2.38 1.72
N LYS A 100 -14.69 -2.83 2.44
CA LYS A 100 -14.85 -3.88 3.45
C LYS A 100 -15.72 -3.40 4.61
N ARG A 101 -15.47 -2.19 5.12
CA ARG A 101 -16.26 -1.57 6.20
C ARG A 101 -17.71 -1.37 5.78
N GLU A 102 -17.96 -0.86 4.58
CA GLU A 102 -19.31 -0.66 4.04
C GLU A 102 -20.08 -1.99 3.95
N ARG A 103 -19.42 -3.08 3.55
CA ARG A 103 -20.05 -4.43 3.53
C ARG A 103 -20.38 -4.92 4.94
N GLU A 104 -19.47 -4.71 5.90
CA GLU A 104 -19.70 -5.08 7.30
C GLU A 104 -20.85 -4.26 7.91
N GLU A 105 -20.93 -2.96 7.60
CA GLU A 105 -22.03 -2.10 8.02
C GLU A 105 -23.36 -2.56 7.41
N VAL A 106 -23.40 -2.82 6.10
CA VAL A 106 -24.60 -3.35 5.43
C VAL A 106 -25.02 -4.70 6.01
N ALA A 107 -24.06 -5.60 6.28
CA ALA A 107 -24.33 -6.87 6.92
C ALA A 107 -24.89 -6.71 8.34
N SER A 108 -24.37 -5.74 9.11
CA SER A 108 -24.85 -5.44 10.46
C SER A 108 -26.29 -4.91 10.47
N LEU A 109 -26.64 -4.03 9.53
CA LEU A 109 -27.99 -3.51 9.36
C LEU A 109 -28.96 -4.62 8.93
N ALA A 110 -28.54 -5.48 8.00
CA ALA A 110 -29.34 -6.63 7.56
C ALA A 110 -29.60 -7.61 8.71
N ALA A 111 -28.58 -7.94 9.50
CA ALA A 111 -28.72 -8.80 10.68
C ALA A 111 -29.68 -8.19 11.71
N THR A 112 -29.57 -6.88 11.96
CA THR A 112 -30.47 -6.16 12.86
C THR A 112 -31.92 -6.22 12.37
N ARG A 113 -32.16 -6.02 11.07
CA ARG A 113 -33.48 -6.11 10.47
C ARG A 113 -34.08 -7.51 10.61
N LEU A 114 -33.31 -8.55 10.28
CA LEU A 114 -33.75 -9.95 10.42
C LEU A 114 -34.07 -10.31 11.87
N ALA A 115 -33.26 -9.84 12.83
CA ALA A 115 -33.54 -10.03 14.25
C ALA A 115 -34.88 -9.39 14.66
N MET A 116 -35.18 -8.17 14.19
CA MET A 116 -36.48 -7.54 14.45
C MET A 116 -37.65 -8.27 13.78
N GLU A 117 -37.44 -8.83 12.60
CA GLU A 117 -38.47 -9.60 11.87
C GLU A 117 -38.81 -10.92 12.58
N THR A 118 -37.82 -11.68 13.05
CA THR A 118 -38.04 -12.91 13.82
C THR A 118 -38.76 -12.68 15.15
N LEU A 119 -38.48 -11.56 15.82
CA LEU A 119 -39.22 -11.16 17.02
C LEU A 119 -40.70 -10.93 16.70
N ARG A 120 -40.98 -10.23 15.59
CA ARG A 120 -42.36 -9.96 15.14
C ARG A 120 -43.09 -11.25 14.74
N GLU A 121 -42.44 -12.15 14.02
CA GLU A 121 -43.03 -13.42 13.58
C GLU A 121 -43.35 -14.34 14.77
N SER A 122 -42.47 -14.37 15.79
CA SER A 122 -42.72 -15.13 17.03
C SER A 122 -43.92 -14.62 17.85
N THR A 123 -44.33 -13.37 17.67
CA THR A 123 -45.52 -12.81 18.32
C THR A 123 -46.83 -13.07 17.58
N GLU A 124 -46.80 -13.35 16.28
CA GLU A 124 -48.01 -13.59 15.47
C GLU A 124 -48.45 -15.07 15.51
N ASP A 125 -47.52 -16.02 15.63
CA ASP A 125 -47.84 -17.45 15.83
C ASP A 125 -48.03 -17.85 17.30
N SER A 126 -47.76 -16.93 18.25
CA SER A 126 -48.09 -17.13 19.66
C SER A 126 -49.49 -16.62 19.96
N SER A 127 -50.48 -17.41 19.58
CA SER A 127 -51.67 -17.54 20.42
C SER A 127 -51.19 -17.93 21.82
N PRO A 128 -51.51 -17.16 22.89
CA PRO A 128 -50.82 -17.30 24.15
C PRO A 128 -51.08 -18.69 24.76
N PRO A 129 -50.07 -19.54 25.02
CA PRO A 129 -50.28 -20.75 25.81
C PRO A 129 -50.31 -20.38 27.31
N LYS A 130 -51.08 -19.36 27.68
CA LYS A 130 -51.39 -19.07 29.08
C LYS A 130 -52.54 -19.98 29.48
N LYS A 131 -52.19 -21.12 30.10
CA LYS A 131 -52.87 -21.74 31.28
C LYS A 131 -52.61 -23.24 31.48
N ARG A 132 -51.91 -23.95 30.59
CA ARG A 132 -51.83 -25.43 30.70
C ARG A 132 -50.56 -26.02 31.35
N LYS A 133 -49.50 -25.22 31.58
CA LYS A 133 -48.23 -25.72 32.16
C LYS A 133 -48.19 -25.64 33.69
N GLU A 134 -48.94 -24.73 34.30
CA GLU A 134 -48.95 -24.53 35.75
C GLU A 134 -49.66 -25.68 36.49
N THR A 135 -50.70 -26.27 35.89
CA THR A 135 -51.43 -27.40 36.48
C THR A 135 -50.59 -28.67 36.52
N LYS A 136 -49.82 -28.96 35.46
CA LYS A 136 -48.90 -30.11 35.42
C LYS A 136 -47.79 -29.99 36.46
N LEU A 137 -47.28 -28.78 36.70
CA LEU A 137 -46.22 -28.53 37.69
C LEU A 137 -46.77 -28.67 39.11
N LYS A 138 -48.01 -28.19 39.35
CA LYS A 138 -48.73 -28.41 40.61
C LYS A 138 -49.02 -29.89 40.87
N GLU A 139 -49.45 -30.63 39.85
CA GLU A 139 -49.74 -32.08 39.93
C GLU A 139 -48.47 -32.91 40.20
N LEU A 140 -47.34 -32.56 39.58
CA LEU A 140 -46.03 -33.16 39.88
C LEU A 140 -45.58 -32.84 41.31
N LEU A 141 -45.73 -31.60 41.77
CA LEU A 141 -45.40 -31.22 43.16
C LEU A 141 -46.28 -31.95 44.18
N LEU A 142 -47.57 -32.12 43.90
CA LEU A 142 -48.50 -32.91 44.71
C LEU A 142 -48.11 -34.40 44.74
N SER A 143 -47.68 -34.94 43.61
CA SER A 143 -47.21 -36.34 43.50
C SER A 143 -45.90 -36.57 44.26
N ILE A 144 -44.96 -35.64 44.19
CA ILE A 144 -43.69 -35.69 44.94
C ILE A 144 -43.95 -35.54 46.44
N LYS A 145 -44.82 -34.60 46.84
CA LYS A 145 -45.23 -34.41 48.25
C LYS A 145 -45.94 -35.65 48.80
N LYS A 146 -46.76 -36.33 47.99
CA LYS A 146 -47.49 -37.56 48.37
C LYS A 146 -46.59 -38.81 48.38
N GLY A 147 -45.49 -38.80 47.61
CA GLY A 147 -44.53 -39.89 47.53
C GLY A 147 -43.40 -39.87 48.56
N ALA A 148 -43.07 -38.71 49.16
CA ALA A 148 -41.94 -38.58 50.10
C ALA A 148 -42.14 -39.22 51.49
N GLY A 149 -43.27 -39.90 51.73
CA GLY A 149 -43.61 -40.55 53.00
C GLY A 149 -43.39 -42.07 53.07
N ARG A 150 -42.86 -42.73 52.02
CA ARG A 150 -42.63 -44.19 52.04
C ARG A 150 -41.27 -44.58 51.47
N GLN A 151 -40.43 -45.09 52.39
CA GLN A 151 -39.26 -45.98 52.21
C GLN A 151 -38.04 -45.36 51.50
N GLN A 152 -36.98 -45.00 52.25
CA GLN A 152 -35.90 -45.88 52.71
C GLN A 152 -35.30 -46.78 51.62
N GLY A 153 -34.00 -46.58 51.36
CA GLY A 153 -33.10 -47.70 51.10
C GLY A 153 -32.36 -47.69 49.76
N GLY A 154 -31.13 -47.18 49.78
CA GLY A 154 -29.99 -47.95 49.27
C GLY A 154 -29.49 -47.70 47.84
N SER A 155 -28.16 -47.83 47.73
CA SER A 155 -27.36 -48.12 46.53
C SER A 155 -27.08 -46.94 45.59
N ARG A 156 -25.90 -46.30 45.69
CA ARG A 156 -24.65 -46.67 44.98
C ARG A 156 -24.79 -46.62 43.46
N GLY A 157 -23.93 -45.82 42.81
CA GLY A 157 -23.47 -46.15 41.47
C GLY A 157 -23.05 -44.98 40.59
N ALA A 158 -21.74 -44.92 40.34
CA ALA A 158 -21.11 -44.53 39.08
C ALA A 158 -21.29 -43.09 38.59
N GLY A 159 -20.26 -42.29 38.89
CA GLY A 159 -19.99 -41.05 38.17
C GLY A 159 -19.56 -41.30 36.72
N GLY A 160 -20.12 -40.47 35.83
CA GLY A 160 -19.47 -39.88 34.66
C GLY A 160 -18.70 -40.81 33.73
N ALA A 161 -19.42 -41.49 32.85
CA ALA A 161 -18.85 -42.05 31.63
C ALA A 161 -19.16 -41.16 30.42
N ALA A 162 -18.09 -40.87 29.67
CA ALA A 162 -18.02 -40.66 28.23
C ALA A 162 -18.66 -39.41 27.60
N CYS A 163 -17.87 -38.64 26.86
CA CYS A 163 -17.82 -38.84 25.40
C CYS A 163 -16.65 -38.09 24.75
N SER A 164 -15.70 -38.88 24.24
CA SER A 164 -14.69 -38.47 23.26
C SER A 164 -15.29 -38.61 21.85
N ARG A 165 -15.11 -37.62 20.97
CA ARG A 165 -15.25 -37.76 19.50
C ARG A 165 -14.42 -36.65 18.85
N ALA A 166 -13.22 -36.84 18.31
CA ALA A 166 -12.70 -37.77 17.32
C ALA A 166 -13.29 -37.56 15.90
N GLN A 167 -12.41 -37.05 15.02
CA GLN A 167 -12.35 -37.23 13.56
C GLN A 167 -13.48 -36.59 12.74
N GLY A 168 -13.26 -36.00 11.57
CA GLY A 168 -12.13 -35.98 10.66
C GLY A 168 -12.66 -35.72 9.23
N ARG A 169 -11.72 -35.62 8.27
CA ARG A 169 -11.90 -35.67 6.80
C ARG A 169 -12.42 -34.39 6.14
N SER A 170 -11.62 -33.70 5.31
CA SER A 170 -11.06 -34.08 3.99
C SER A 170 -12.01 -33.74 2.84
N ARG A 171 -11.53 -32.85 1.96
CA ARG A 171 -11.71 -32.76 0.49
C ARG A 171 -11.02 -31.46 0.08
N GLY A 172 -9.89 -31.48 -0.64
CA GLY A 172 -9.79 -31.84 -2.06
C GLY A 172 -10.31 -30.65 -2.88
N GLY A 173 -9.61 -29.98 -3.78
CA GLY A 173 -8.34 -30.20 -4.47
C GLY A 173 -8.31 -29.26 -5.69
N SER A 174 -7.14 -29.15 -6.33
CA SER A 174 -6.96 -28.68 -7.72
C SER A 174 -7.25 -27.19 -7.98
N SER A 175 -6.63 -26.49 -8.92
CA SER A 175 -5.48 -26.69 -9.81
C SER A 175 -5.43 -25.38 -10.61
N SER A 176 -4.26 -24.79 -10.82
CA SER A 176 -3.85 -24.32 -12.16
C SER A 176 -2.53 -23.56 -12.07
N ALA A 177 -1.52 -24.22 -12.62
CA ALA A 177 -0.29 -23.60 -13.05
C ALA A 177 -0.58 -22.67 -14.24
N SER A 178 0.05 -21.50 -14.24
CA SER A 178 0.25 -20.68 -15.43
C SER A 178 1.44 -19.77 -15.20
N ARG A 179 2.65 -20.30 -15.42
CA ARG A 179 3.84 -19.45 -15.60
C ARG A 179 4.38 -19.68 -17.00
N SER A 180 3.91 -18.81 -17.87
CA SER A 180 4.30 -18.67 -19.27
C SER A 180 5.79 -18.32 -19.35
N LYS A 181 6.50 -19.09 -20.18
CA LYS A 181 7.86 -18.82 -20.64
C LYS A 181 7.79 -17.58 -21.55
N ARG A 182 8.51 -16.51 -21.22
CA ARG A 182 8.83 -15.47 -22.18
C ARG A 182 10.31 -15.57 -22.52
N ALA A 183 10.56 -16.02 -23.74
CA ALA A 183 11.85 -16.13 -24.35
C ALA A 183 12.51 -14.75 -24.49
N HIS A 184 13.82 -14.75 -24.26
CA HIS A 184 14.74 -13.68 -24.58
C HIS A 184 14.79 -13.57 -26.11
N VAL A 185 14.38 -12.43 -26.68
CA VAL A 185 14.65 -12.08 -28.08
C VAL A 185 15.93 -11.26 -28.09
N GLU A 186 16.97 -11.88 -28.61
CA GLU A 186 18.26 -11.27 -28.93
C GLU A 186 18.13 -10.56 -30.29
N ALA A 187 18.09 -9.23 -30.26
CA ALA A 187 18.11 -8.42 -31.47
C ALA A 187 19.54 -8.35 -32.02
N ARG A 188 19.83 -9.27 -32.95
CA ARG A 188 21.06 -9.30 -33.73
C ARG A 188 20.90 -8.32 -34.88
N TRP A 189 21.62 -7.20 -34.80
CA TRP A 189 21.71 -6.21 -35.87
C TRP A 189 22.54 -6.80 -37.02
N CYS A 190 21.90 -7.05 -38.18
CA CYS A 190 22.61 -7.16 -39.45
C CYS A 190 22.81 -5.73 -39.99
N SER A 191 24.06 -5.35 -40.16
CA SER A 191 24.44 -4.27 -41.07
C SER A 191 24.70 -4.88 -42.43
N ASP A 192 23.97 -4.36 -43.42
CA ASP A 192 24.26 -4.45 -44.86
C ASP A 192 25.61 -3.77 -45.14
N GLU A 193 26.53 -4.50 -45.78
CA GLU A 193 27.57 -3.98 -46.69
C GLU A 193 27.78 -4.99 -47.81
#